data_AF-A0A4R3RGK0-F1
#
_entry.id   AF-A0A4R3RGK0-F1
#
_cell.length_a   1.000
_cell.length_b   1.000
_cell.length_c   1.000
_cell.angle_alpha   90.00
_cell.angle_beta   90.00
_cell.angle_gamma   90.00
#
_symmetry.space_group_name_H-M   'P 1'
#
loop_
_entity.id
_entity.type
_entity.pdbx_description
1 polymer ?
#
loop_
_entity_poly.entity_id
_entity_poly.type
_entity_poly.pdbx_seq_one_letter_code
_entity_poly.pdbx_strand_id
1 'polypeptide(L)'
;MAGNKNSGGSNKLSDAEKIRRGTFRPDRSEAAYNERAAANVVTGVFLSDIPVPTFPLNEFGKKTYEKFAQLLLDQGKLTSVTAAHCESLGMIDMRINGKITAGKIPTADDMKQRTSIIRMLGVAENAPVIAGGTKNRFEGAGFSNSRSSPYRLRPYRAIDTGKL
;
A
#
# COMPACT_ATOMS: atom_id res chain seq x y z
N MET A 1 16.03 39.25 7.24
CA MET A 1 15.90 37.90 6.65
C MET A 1 15.56 36.91 7.75
N ALA A 2 14.43 36.20 7.64
CA ALA A 2 14.14 35.04 8.48
C ALA A 2 13.22 34.11 7.69
N GLY A 3 13.84 33.11 7.04
CA GLY A 3 13.16 32.10 6.25
C GLY A 3 12.78 30.89 7.11
N ASN A 4 11.57 30.38 6.84
CA ASN A 4 11.07 29.02 6.98
C ASN A 4 11.14 28.29 8.32
N LYS A 5 9.97 27.86 8.81
CA LYS A 5 9.70 26.52 9.39
C LYS A 5 8.21 26.14 9.34
N ASN A 6 7.54 26.22 8.19
CA ASN A 6 6.14 25.73 8.05
C ASN A 6 5.86 25.02 6.70
N SER A 7 6.90 24.50 6.05
CA SER A 7 6.76 23.72 4.80
C SER A 7 6.71 22.22 5.10
N GLY A 8 5.53 21.69 5.43
CA GLY A 8 5.43 20.28 5.83
C GLY A 8 4.01 19.72 5.96
N GLY A 9 3.17 19.88 4.94
CA GLY A 9 2.13 18.87 4.66
C GLY A 9 0.70 19.11 5.17
N SER A 10 0.40 20.11 6.00
CA SER A 10 -0.97 20.39 6.47
C SER A 10 -1.73 21.47 5.68
N ASN A 11 -1.04 22.28 4.87
CA ASN A 11 -1.63 23.40 4.13
C ASN A 11 -1.81 23.07 2.63
N LYS A 12 -2.21 21.83 2.31
CA LYS A 12 -2.52 21.49 0.92
C LYS A 12 -3.92 22.04 0.62
N LEU A 13 -3.96 23.20 -0.04
CA LEU A 13 -5.19 23.82 -0.51
C LEU A 13 -5.90 22.84 -1.47
N SER A 14 -7.22 22.75 -1.38
CA SER A 14 -8.00 21.95 -2.31
C SER A 14 -7.92 22.51 -3.73
N ASP A 15 -8.23 21.71 -4.75
CA ASP A 15 -8.22 22.20 -6.13
C ASP A 15 -9.20 23.36 -6.34
N ALA A 16 -10.36 23.33 -5.66
CA ALA A 16 -11.31 24.43 -5.64
C ALA A 16 -10.71 25.73 -5.06
N GLU A 17 -9.94 25.63 -3.97
CA GLU A 17 -9.26 26.78 -3.37
C GLU A 17 -8.11 27.30 -4.24
N LYS A 18 -7.39 26.42 -4.94
CA LYS A 18 -6.32 26.80 -5.88
C LYS A 18 -6.88 27.54 -7.10
N ILE A 19 -8.02 27.07 -7.63
CA ILE A 19 -8.75 27.74 -8.73
C ILE A 19 -9.18 29.13 -8.28
N ARG A 20 -9.82 29.24 -7.10
CA ARG A 20 -10.23 30.54 -6.53
C ARG A 20 -9.07 31.52 -6.35
N ARG A 21 -7.88 31.03 -6.00
CA ARG A 21 -6.67 31.84 -5.83
C ARG A 21 -5.88 32.09 -7.13
N GLY A 22 -6.32 31.54 -8.27
CA GLY A 22 -5.59 31.65 -9.55
C GLY A 22 -4.23 30.93 -9.55
N THR A 23 -3.98 30.03 -8.60
CA THR A 23 -2.71 29.29 -8.46
C THR A 23 -2.83 27.84 -8.94
N PHE A 24 -3.96 27.48 -9.55
CA PHE A 24 -4.21 26.14 -10.04
C PHE A 24 -3.22 25.78 -11.15
N ARG A 25 -2.58 24.62 -10.99
CA ARG A 25 -1.78 24.01 -12.03
C ARG A 25 -2.23 22.57 -12.23
N PRO A 26 -2.53 22.13 -13.47
CA PRO A 26 -3.02 20.78 -13.75
C PRO A 26 -2.08 19.67 -13.24
N ASP A 27 -0.77 19.89 -13.31
CA ASP A 27 0.29 18.98 -12.85
C ASP A 27 0.36 18.82 -11.31
N ARG A 28 -0.32 19.70 -10.57
CA ARG A 28 -0.41 19.71 -9.10
C ARG A 28 -1.86 19.62 -8.59
N SER A 29 -2.75 19.11 -9.43
CA SER A 29 -4.12 18.76 -9.05
C SER A 29 -4.15 17.54 -8.13
N GLU A 30 -5.19 17.41 -7.32
CA GLU A 30 -5.44 16.22 -6.51
C GLU A 30 -5.50 14.95 -7.37
N ALA A 31 -6.10 15.04 -8.55
CA ALA A 31 -6.12 13.96 -9.53
C ALA A 31 -4.70 13.53 -9.95
N ALA A 32 -3.82 14.48 -10.31
CA ALA A 32 -2.45 14.17 -10.69
C ALA A 32 -1.62 13.58 -9.51
N TYR A 33 -1.90 14.01 -8.28
CA TYR A 33 -1.30 13.39 -7.10
C TYR A 33 -1.80 11.96 -6.88
N ASN A 34 -3.10 11.71 -7.06
CA ASN A 34 -3.69 10.38 -6.93
C ASN A 34 -3.17 9.43 -8.02
N GLU A 35 -2.99 9.90 -9.25
CA GLU A 35 -2.37 9.12 -10.34
C GLU A 35 -0.89 8.80 -10.05
N ARG A 36 -0.11 9.75 -9.55
CA ARG A 36 1.28 9.50 -9.15
C ARG A 36 1.37 8.54 -7.96
N ALA A 37 0.45 8.65 -7.00
CA ALA A 37 0.38 7.75 -5.86
C ALA A 37 -0.03 6.34 -6.30
N ALA A 38 -1.02 6.22 -7.19
CA ALA A 38 -1.44 4.96 -7.82
C ALA A 38 -0.30 4.32 -8.63
N ALA A 39 0.50 5.12 -9.33
CA ALA A 39 1.67 4.64 -10.07
C ALA A 39 2.79 4.08 -9.16
N ASN A 40 2.82 4.47 -7.88
CA ASN A 40 3.77 3.96 -6.90
C ASN A 40 3.24 2.73 -6.15
N VAL A 41 2.02 2.28 -6.43
CA VAL A 41 1.49 1.05 -5.85
C VAL A 41 2.24 -0.12 -6.47
N VAL A 42 3.04 -0.77 -5.63
CA VAL A 42 3.82 -1.95 -5.98
C VAL A 42 2.84 -3.06 -6.35
N THR A 43 2.80 -3.42 -7.64
CA THR A 43 2.10 -4.60 -8.17
C THR A 43 2.86 -5.85 -7.75
N GLY A 44 2.80 -6.18 -6.46
CA GLY A 44 3.33 -7.43 -5.92
C GLY A 44 2.42 -8.61 -6.24
N VAL A 45 2.84 -9.81 -5.82
CA VAL A 45 1.98 -11.01 -5.88
C VAL A 45 0.75 -10.76 -5.01
N PHE A 46 -0.42 -10.80 -5.63
CA PHE A 46 -1.69 -10.72 -4.92
C PHE A 46 -1.89 -11.99 -4.10
N LEU A 47 -2.32 -11.82 -2.86
CA LEU A 47 -2.58 -12.93 -1.96
C LEU A 47 -4.01 -13.43 -2.17
N SER A 48 -4.19 -14.76 -2.19
CA SER A 48 -5.51 -15.41 -2.25
C SER A 48 -6.22 -15.41 -0.91
N ASP A 49 -5.45 -15.39 0.18
CA ASP A 49 -5.92 -15.53 1.55
C ASP A 49 -5.21 -14.52 2.46
N ILE A 50 -5.83 -14.22 3.60
CA ILE A 50 -5.24 -13.36 4.63
C ILE A 50 -4.08 -14.12 5.27
N PRO A 51 -2.84 -13.61 5.20
CA PRO A 51 -1.72 -14.30 5.81
C PRO A 51 -1.79 -14.23 7.34
N VAL A 52 -1.13 -15.17 8.01
CA VAL A 52 -0.96 -15.10 9.45
C VAL A 52 0.00 -13.94 9.79
N PRO A 53 -0.32 -13.07 10.77
CA PRO A 53 0.60 -12.03 11.21
C PRO A 53 1.95 -12.60 11.63
N THR A 54 3.03 -11.91 11.26
CA THR A 54 4.40 -12.25 11.66
C THR A 54 4.64 -11.89 13.12
N PHE A 55 4.08 -10.77 13.57
CA PHE A 55 4.16 -10.26 14.93
C PHE A 55 2.96 -10.74 15.76
N PRO A 56 3.16 -11.10 17.03
CA PRO A 56 2.07 -11.47 17.91
C PRO A 56 1.16 -10.27 18.18
N LEU A 57 -0.08 -10.36 17.72
CA LEU A 57 -1.12 -9.36 17.96
C LEU A 57 -2.09 -9.84 19.03
N ASN A 58 -2.51 -8.95 19.92
CA ASN A 58 -3.62 -9.22 20.85
C ASN A 58 -4.98 -9.22 20.12
N GLU A 59 -6.07 -9.53 20.82
CA GLU A 59 -7.41 -9.59 20.21
C GLU A 59 -7.80 -8.30 19.48
N PHE A 60 -7.43 -7.14 20.03
CA PHE A 60 -7.73 -5.84 19.42
C PHE A 60 -6.93 -5.62 18.13
N GLY A 61 -5.61 -5.84 18.18
CA GLY A 61 -4.74 -5.71 17.01
C GLY A 61 -5.09 -6.71 15.91
N LYS A 62 -5.49 -7.93 16.28
CA LYS A 62 -5.94 -8.97 15.35
C LYS A 62 -7.24 -8.57 14.64
N LYS A 63 -8.24 -8.05 15.37
CA LYS A 63 -9.48 -7.53 14.77
C LYS A 63 -9.21 -6.39 13.78
N THR A 64 -8.32 -5.46 14.12
CA THR A 64 -7.91 -4.39 13.19
C THR A 64 -7.24 -4.97 11.95
N TYR A 65 -6.27 -5.88 12.14
CA TYR A 65 -5.55 -6.51 11.04
C TYR A 65 -6.50 -7.23 10.07
N GLU A 66 -7.34 -8.12 10.59
CA GLU A 66 -8.30 -8.91 9.81
C GLU A 66 -9.27 -8.00 9.06
N LYS A 67 -9.79 -6.94 9.70
CA LYS A 67 -10.70 -5.98 9.06
C LYS A 67 -10.09 -5.35 7.81
N PHE A 68 -8.86 -4.83 7.90
CA PHE A 68 -8.23 -4.15 6.77
C PHE A 68 -7.69 -5.15 5.72
N ALA A 69 -7.18 -6.29 6.17
CA ALA A 69 -6.74 -7.34 5.25
C ALA A 69 -7.90 -7.91 4.43
N GLN A 70 -9.06 -8.15 5.06
CA GLN A 70 -10.27 -8.61 4.38
C GLN A 70 -10.77 -7.58 3.36
N LEU A 71 -10.85 -6.31 3.75
CA LEU A 71 -11.27 -5.24 2.84
C LEU A 71 -10.39 -5.18 1.59
N LEU A 72 -9.07 -5.31 1.75
CA LEU A 72 -8.14 -5.33 0.62
C LEU A 72 -8.20 -6.63 -0.19
N LEU A 73 -8.52 -7.76 0.46
CA LEU A 73 -8.71 -9.04 -0.22
C LEU A 73 -9.95 -9.01 -1.10
N ASP A 74 -11.07 -8.53 -0.57
CA ASP A 74 -12.35 -8.39 -1.29
C ASP A 74 -12.22 -7.47 -2.51
N GLN A 75 -11.33 -6.47 -2.42
CA GLN A 75 -11.00 -5.57 -3.53
C GLN A 75 -9.96 -6.14 -4.51
N GLY A 76 -9.37 -7.29 -4.23
CA GLY A 76 -8.29 -7.89 -5.03
C GLY A 76 -6.98 -7.08 -4.99
N LYS A 77 -6.72 -6.35 -3.89
CA LYS A 77 -5.57 -5.45 -3.70
C LYS A 77 -4.65 -5.89 -2.56
N LEU A 78 -4.92 -7.04 -1.95
CA LEU A 78 -4.07 -7.58 -0.91
C LEU A 78 -2.76 -8.10 -1.51
N THR A 79 -1.64 -7.55 -1.05
CA THR A 79 -0.28 -7.91 -1.42
C THR A 79 0.54 -8.10 -0.14
N SER A 80 1.74 -8.67 -0.23
CA SER A 80 2.64 -8.78 0.94
C SER A 80 2.94 -7.42 1.59
N VAL A 81 3.06 -6.36 0.79
CA VAL A 81 3.32 -5.00 1.26
C VAL A 81 2.12 -4.44 2.01
N THR A 82 0.92 -4.55 1.43
CA THR A 82 -0.30 -4.07 2.09
C THR A 82 -0.65 -4.89 3.32
N ALA A 83 -0.38 -6.19 3.33
CA ALA A 83 -0.48 -7.03 4.52
C ALA A 83 0.46 -6.56 5.64
N ALA A 84 1.72 -6.22 5.35
CA ALA A 84 2.65 -5.67 6.33
C ALA A 84 2.20 -4.30 6.89
N HIS A 85 1.55 -3.47 6.07
CA HIS A 85 0.94 -2.22 6.52
C HIS A 85 -0.29 -2.46 7.42
N CYS A 86 -1.15 -3.42 7.08
CA CYS A 86 -2.26 -3.84 7.95
C CYS A 86 -1.75 -4.35 9.30
N GLU A 87 -0.66 -5.11 9.29
CA GLU A 87 -0.02 -5.63 10.51
C GLU A 87 0.56 -4.50 11.36
N SER A 88 1.26 -3.55 10.73
CA SER A 88 1.76 -2.34 11.38
C SER A 88 0.63 -1.55 12.03
N LEU A 89 -0.51 -1.43 11.36
CA LEU A 89 -1.70 -0.78 11.91
C LEU A 89 -2.25 -1.53 13.11
N GLY A 90 -2.36 -2.86 13.04
CA GLY A 90 -2.78 -3.72 14.15
C GLY A 90 -1.89 -3.56 15.38
N MET A 91 -0.56 -3.47 15.20
CA MET A 91 0.39 -3.21 16.30
C MET A 91 0.20 -1.83 16.95
N ILE A 92 -0.01 -0.79 16.12
CA ILE A 92 -0.22 0.58 16.62
C ILE A 92 -1.54 0.65 17.38
N ASP A 93 -2.61 0.08 16.84
CA ASP A 93 -3.94 0.05 17.48
C ASP A 93 -3.91 -0.76 18.77
N MET A 94 -3.19 -1.89 18.81
CA MET A 94 -2.92 -2.64 20.04
C MET A 94 -2.24 -1.78 21.11
N ARG A 95 -1.20 -1.03 20.73
CA ARG A 95 -0.45 -0.15 21.66
C ARG A 95 -1.32 0.99 22.16
N ILE A 96 -2.10 1.62 21.28
CA ILE A 96 -3.02 2.70 21.63
C ILE A 96 -4.08 2.19 22.60
N ASN A 97 -4.69 1.04 22.30
CA ASN A 97 -5.69 0.43 23.18
C ASN A 97 -5.09 0.08 24.55
N GLY A 98 -3.87 -0.46 24.60
CA GLY A 98 -3.17 -0.74 25.86
C GLY A 98 -2.90 0.51 26.70
N LYS A 99 -2.68 1.67 26.09
CA LYS A 99 -2.57 2.94 26.82
C LYS A 99 -3.93 3.40 27.35
N ILE A 100 -4.97 3.31 26.53
CA ILE A 100 -6.34 3.70 26.90
C ILE A 100 -6.86 2.85 28.06
N THR A 101 -6.69 1.53 28.00
CA THR A 101 -7.12 0.62 29.08
C THR A 101 -6.34 0.83 30.37
N ALA A 102 -5.09 1.31 30.29
CA ALA A 102 -4.29 1.74 31.43
C ALA A 102 -4.63 3.17 31.93
N GLY A 103 -5.66 3.82 31.39
CA GLY A 103 -6.06 5.19 31.75
C GLY A 103 -5.11 6.27 31.24
N LYS A 104 -4.21 5.95 30.31
CA LYS A 104 -3.23 6.88 29.73
C LYS A 104 -3.70 7.39 28.38
N ILE A 105 -3.38 8.65 28.10
CA ILE A 105 -3.67 9.28 26.81
C ILE A 105 -2.64 8.80 25.77
N PRO A 106 -3.06 8.39 24.56
CA PRO A 106 -2.16 8.09 23.46
C PRO A 106 -1.27 9.28 23.11
N THR A 107 -0.02 9.03 22.75
CA THR A 107 0.89 10.13 22.40
C THR A 107 0.58 10.67 21.01
N ALA A 108 0.96 11.93 20.76
CA ALA A 108 0.82 12.52 19.42
C ALA A 108 1.58 11.72 18.35
N ASP A 109 2.70 11.07 18.72
CA ASP A 109 3.45 10.22 17.82
C ASP A 109 2.69 8.94 17.46
N ASP A 110 2.02 8.28 18.42
CA ASP A 110 1.18 7.10 18.13
C ASP A 110 0.09 7.45 17.12
N MET A 111 -0.57 8.61 17.31
CA MET A 111 -1.61 9.09 16.40
C MET A 111 -1.05 9.42 15.03
N LYS A 112 0.13 10.05 14.96
CA LYS A 112 0.81 10.37 13.70
C LYS A 112 1.19 9.11 12.93
N GLN A 113 1.78 8.12 13.60
CA GLN A 113 2.12 6.82 13.00
C GLN A 113 0.85 6.14 12.47
N ARG A 114 -0.21 6.10 13.28
CA ARG A 114 -1.51 5.54 12.88
C ARG A 114 -2.06 6.22 11.62
N THR A 115 -2.13 7.55 11.60
CA THR A 115 -2.62 8.30 10.44
C THR A 115 -1.75 8.09 9.22
N SER A 116 -0.43 7.97 9.37
CA SER A 116 0.49 7.70 8.26
C SER A 116 0.21 6.33 7.63
N ILE A 117 0.06 5.27 8.43
CA ILE A 117 -0.28 3.93 7.90
C ILE A 117 -1.65 3.94 7.23
N ILE A 118 -2.66 4.56 7.84
CA ILE A 118 -4.00 4.68 7.24
C ILE A 118 -3.94 5.41 5.89
N ARG A 119 -3.13 6.46 5.75
CA ARG A 119 -2.95 7.12 4.45
C ARG A 119 -2.32 6.19 3.42
N MET A 120 -1.33 5.38 3.79
CA MET A 120 -0.72 4.41 2.87
C MET A 120 -1.72 3.33 2.45
N LEU A 121 -2.52 2.80 3.39
CA LEU A 121 -3.59 1.86 3.08
C LEU A 121 -4.69 2.51 2.22
N GLY A 122 -5.03 3.76 2.47
CA GLY A 122 -5.97 4.53 1.65
C GLY A 122 -5.45 4.78 0.23
N VAL A 123 -4.14 4.95 0.03
CA VAL A 123 -3.56 4.99 -1.33
C VAL A 123 -3.73 3.64 -2.02
N ALA A 124 -3.52 2.52 -1.32
CA ALA A 124 -3.74 1.19 -1.89
C ALA A 124 -5.23 0.93 -2.19
N GLU A 125 -6.14 1.35 -1.31
CA GLU A 125 -7.59 1.23 -1.50
C GLU A 125 -8.09 2.05 -2.69
N ASN A 126 -7.60 3.27 -2.88
CA ASN A 126 -8.02 4.14 -3.98
C ASN A 126 -7.28 3.86 -5.30
N ALA A 127 -6.21 3.06 -5.27
CA ALA A 127 -5.50 2.71 -6.49
C ALA A 127 -6.39 1.86 -7.40
N PRO A 128 -6.33 2.07 -8.73
CA PRO A 128 -7.05 1.23 -9.67
C PRO A 128 -6.60 -0.21 -9.51
N VAL A 129 -7.54 -1.16 -9.52
CA VAL A 129 -7.19 -2.58 -9.57
C VAL A 129 -6.48 -2.82 -10.89
N ILE A 130 -5.15 -2.91 -10.85
CA ILE A 130 -4.36 -3.30 -12.00
C ILE A 130 -4.57 -4.80 -12.17
N ALA A 131 -5.67 -5.17 -12.84
CA ALA A 131 -5.90 -6.53 -13.30
C ALA A 131 -4.83 -6.85 -14.35
N GLY A 132 -3.70 -7.41 -13.89
CA GLY A 132 -2.71 -8.19 -14.65
C GLY A 132 -2.46 -7.85 -16.13
N GLY A 133 -2.44 -6.58 -16.54
CA GLY A 133 -2.40 -6.24 -17.97
C GLY A 133 -1.78 -4.90 -18.33
N THR A 134 -1.41 -4.04 -17.38
CA THR A 134 -0.66 -2.82 -17.72
C THR A 134 0.81 -3.17 -17.98
N LYS A 135 1.19 -3.05 -19.25
CA LYS A 135 2.56 -3.08 -19.74
C LYS A 135 3.50 -2.33 -18.79
N ASN A 136 4.58 -2.97 -18.37
CA ASN A 136 5.65 -2.30 -17.62
C ASN A 136 6.13 -1.09 -18.44
N ARG A 137 6.30 0.07 -17.80
CA ARG A 137 6.88 1.26 -18.47
C ARG A 137 8.31 1.03 -19.01
N PHE A 138 8.95 -0.07 -18.59
CA PHE A 138 10.28 -0.49 -19.03
C PHE A 138 10.26 -1.53 -20.17
N GLU A 139 9.09 -1.94 -20.69
CA GLU A 139 9.02 -2.86 -21.85
C GLU A 139 9.75 -2.30 -23.08
N GLY A 140 9.71 -0.97 -23.26
CA GLY A 140 10.45 -0.28 -24.34
C GLY A 140 11.98 -0.26 -24.17
N ALA A 141 12.50 -0.67 -23.00
CA ALA A 141 13.93 -0.72 -22.70
C ALA A 141 14.49 -2.16 -22.63
N GLY A 142 13.74 -3.16 -23.10
CA GLY A 142 14.18 -4.55 -23.13
C GLY A 142 14.05 -5.31 -21.80
N PHE A 143 13.49 -4.69 -20.76
CA PHE A 143 13.11 -5.40 -19.54
C PHE A 143 11.77 -6.11 -19.75
N SER A 144 11.84 -7.39 -20.12
CA SER A 144 10.66 -8.21 -20.34
C SER A 144 9.90 -8.47 -19.03
N ASN A 145 8.58 -8.56 -19.14
CA ASN A 145 7.66 -8.96 -18.07
C ASN A 145 7.76 -10.45 -17.69
N SER A 146 8.75 -11.17 -18.24
CA SER A 146 8.95 -12.61 -18.06
C SER A 146 9.74 -12.93 -16.79
N ARG A 147 9.40 -12.34 -15.64
CA ARG A 147 9.87 -12.85 -14.36
C ARG A 147 8.94 -13.96 -13.91
N SER A 148 9.30 -15.18 -14.33
CA SER A 148 8.88 -16.48 -13.77
C SER A 148 7.41 -16.59 -13.38
N SER A 149 6.60 -17.17 -14.27
CA SER A 149 5.51 -18.02 -13.82
C SER A 149 6.04 -19.03 -12.79
N PRO A 150 5.24 -19.42 -11.76
CA PRO A 150 5.70 -20.44 -10.82
C PRO A 150 6.09 -21.66 -11.63
N TYR A 151 7.27 -22.21 -11.34
CA TYR A 151 7.84 -23.39 -11.98
C TYR A 151 6.75 -24.39 -12.40
N ARG A 152 6.31 -24.34 -13.66
CA ARG A 152 5.84 -25.56 -14.31
C ARG A 152 7.10 -26.38 -14.48
N LEU A 153 7.34 -27.28 -13.52
CA LEU A 153 8.29 -28.36 -13.67
C LEU A 153 8.12 -28.88 -15.10
N ARG A 154 9.17 -28.72 -15.92
CA ARG A 154 9.21 -29.38 -17.22
C ARG A 154 8.91 -30.85 -16.93
N PRO A 155 7.98 -31.52 -17.64
CA PRO A 155 7.87 -32.95 -17.52
C PRO A 155 9.26 -33.52 -17.77
N TYR A 156 9.76 -34.28 -16.80
CA TYR A 156 11.06 -34.93 -16.86
C TYR A 156 11.12 -35.73 -18.17
N ARG A 157 11.93 -35.26 -19.14
CA ARG A 157 12.32 -36.08 -20.28
C ARG A 157 13.49 -36.92 -19.81
N ALA A 158 13.27 -38.22 -19.68
CA ALA A 158 14.36 -39.17 -19.52
C ALA A 158 15.37 -38.96 -20.67
N ILE A 159 16.64 -38.85 -20.30
CA ILE A 159 17.77 -38.80 -21.23
C ILE A 159 17.92 -40.22 -21.76
N ASP A 160 17.27 -40.54 -22.89
CA ASP A 160 17.65 -41.60 -23.85
C ASP A 160 16.52 -41.98 -24.82
N THR A 161 16.00 -41.04 -25.59
CA THR A 161 15.35 -41.40 -26.87
C THR A 161 15.86 -40.47 -27.97
N GLY A 162 17.01 -40.84 -28.51
CA GLY A 162 17.55 -40.23 -29.71
C GLY A 162 16.58 -40.34 -30.88
N LYS A 163 16.33 -39.19 -31.52
CA LYS A 163 16.27 -39.00 -32.97
C LYS A 163 16.19 -37.50 -33.27
N LEU A 164 16.88 -37.13 -34.34
CA LEU A 164 17.15 -35.78 -34.85
C LEU A 164 15.89 -34.93 -35.00
#